data_AF-A0A2S8P9E2-F1
#
_entry.id   AF-A0A2S8P9E2-F1
#
_cell.length_a   1.000
_cell.length_b   1.000
_cell.length_c   1.000
_cell.angle_alpha   90.00
_cell.angle_beta   90.00
_cell.angle_gamma   90.00
#
_symmetry.space_group_name_H-M   'P 1'
#
loop_
_entity.id
_entity.type
_entity.pdbx_description
1 polymer ?
#
loop_
_entity_poly.entity_id
_entity_poly.type
_entity_poly.pdbx_seq_one_letter_code
_entity_poly.pdbx_strand_id
1 'polypeptide(L)'
;MFRRDYLLRMMEEMTEAIGKVFTLKQQRKHTEALSELDELMRRQFGLNLSLLNSLPAEDVIEMFRFRGVIEVDNLQQAARLIEEEAYIYQEKAKVEGIDDQERMDAEDDALIRLMKSLHFYLYALNHGANPKLLDAPERVKGIMEHTKDYELPARTEKQLALYREQQGRYDQAENSWYRILQLGAEHPVSYRDDVQAFYERLSLLTDEQLKQGGLPREEVEEGLAELSRQELNS
;
A
#
# COMPACT_ATOMS: atom_id res chain seq x y z
N MET A 1 -16.77 -9.07 -23.01
CA MET A 1 -17.98 -9.23 -22.18
C MET A 1 -17.60 -9.72 -20.77
N PHE A 2 -17.06 -10.93 -20.62
CA PHE A 2 -16.80 -11.57 -19.31
C PHE A 2 -16.04 -10.76 -18.24
N ARG A 3 -14.93 -10.08 -18.55
CA ARG A 3 -14.15 -9.36 -17.53
C ARG A 3 -14.87 -8.12 -16.98
N ARG A 4 -15.58 -7.37 -17.82
CA ARG A 4 -16.28 -6.14 -17.42
C ARG A 4 -17.49 -6.47 -16.53
N ASP A 5 -18.22 -7.50 -16.90
CA ASP A 5 -19.40 -7.96 -16.14
C ASP A 5 -18.98 -8.59 -14.81
N TYR A 6 -17.85 -9.32 -14.79
CA TYR A 6 -17.25 -9.84 -13.57
C TYR A 6 -16.83 -8.71 -12.61
N LEU A 7 -16.10 -7.71 -13.09
CA LEU A 7 -15.68 -6.57 -12.27
C LEU A 7 -16.86 -5.74 -11.76
N LEU A 8 -17.91 -5.56 -12.58
CA LEU A 8 -19.11 -4.86 -12.15
C LEU A 8 -19.80 -5.60 -10.99
N ARG A 9 -20.04 -6.91 -11.15
CA ARG A 9 -20.63 -7.74 -10.10
C ARG A 9 -19.79 -7.72 -8.82
N MET A 10 -18.47 -7.82 -8.95
CA MET A 10 -17.57 -7.72 -7.82
C MET A 10 -17.68 -6.37 -7.10
N MET A 11 -17.78 -5.25 -7.83
CA MET A 11 -17.97 -3.92 -7.24
C MET A 11 -19.32 -3.79 -6.53
N GLU A 12 -20.39 -4.36 -7.09
CA GLU A 12 -21.71 -4.38 -6.48
C GLU A 12 -21.68 -5.15 -5.15
N GLU A 13 -21.14 -6.38 -5.17
CA GLU A 13 -20.98 -7.21 -3.97
C GLU A 13 -20.12 -6.52 -2.90
N MET A 14 -19.04 -5.85 -3.32
CA MET A 14 -18.17 -5.09 -2.43
C MET A 14 -18.88 -3.87 -1.84
N THR A 15 -19.66 -3.14 -2.63
CA THR A 15 -20.41 -1.97 -2.18
C THR A 15 -21.47 -2.36 -1.15
N GLU A 16 -22.19 -3.47 -1.40
CA GLU A 16 -23.18 -4.01 -0.46
C GLU A 16 -22.56 -4.41 0.87
N ALA A 17 -21.46 -5.18 0.83
CA ALA A 17 -20.77 -5.61 2.04
C ALA A 17 -20.21 -4.44 2.84
N ILE A 18 -19.61 -3.44 2.18
CA ILE A 18 -19.10 -2.23 2.85
C ILE A 18 -20.26 -1.45 3.51
N GLY A 19 -21.41 -1.33 2.83
CA GLY A 19 -22.59 -0.69 3.41
C GLY A 19 -23.11 -1.42 4.66
N LYS A 20 -23.08 -2.77 4.64
CA LYS A 20 -23.43 -3.60 5.80
C LYS A 20 -22.42 -3.46 6.93
N VAL A 21 -21.13 -3.51 6.64
CA VAL A 21 -20.04 -3.28 7.61
C VAL A 21 -20.15 -1.91 8.26
N PHE A 22 -20.42 -0.86 7.48
CA PHE A 22 -20.66 0.48 7.99
C PHE A 22 -21.82 0.52 8.99
N THR A 23 -22.92 -0.16 8.68
CA THR A 23 -24.08 -0.28 9.58
C THR A 23 -23.74 -1.04 10.86
N LEU A 24 -22.99 -2.14 10.76
CA LEU A 24 -22.56 -2.95 11.91
C LEU A 24 -21.60 -2.18 12.83
N LYS A 25 -20.68 -1.40 12.26
CA LYS A 25 -19.77 -0.51 13.02
C LYS A 25 -20.55 0.53 13.83
N GLN A 26 -21.57 1.17 13.25
CA GLN A 26 -22.44 2.11 13.99
C GLN A 26 -23.16 1.44 15.16
N GLN A 27 -23.50 0.15 15.02
CA GLN A 27 -24.13 -0.65 16.07
C GLN A 27 -23.11 -1.24 17.07
N ARG A 28 -21.81 -0.90 16.94
CA ARG A 28 -20.68 -1.49 17.70
C ARG A 28 -20.58 -3.01 17.60
N LYS A 29 -21.13 -3.59 16.53
CA LYS A 29 -21.10 -5.02 16.20
C LYS A 29 -19.83 -5.38 15.43
N HIS A 30 -18.69 -5.17 16.08
CA HIS A 30 -17.38 -5.27 15.43
C HIS A 30 -17.06 -6.70 14.99
N THR A 31 -17.40 -7.69 15.80
CA THR A 31 -17.18 -9.11 15.47
C THR A 31 -17.99 -9.53 14.24
N GLU A 32 -19.24 -9.11 14.15
CA GLU A 32 -20.09 -9.36 12.99
C GLU A 32 -19.59 -8.61 11.75
N ALA A 33 -19.09 -7.39 11.91
CA ALA A 33 -18.48 -6.62 10.82
C ALA A 33 -17.22 -7.33 10.27
N LEU A 34 -16.36 -7.86 11.14
CA LEU A 34 -15.20 -8.64 10.74
C LEU A 34 -15.60 -9.94 10.04
N SER A 35 -16.63 -10.63 10.54
CA SER A 35 -17.17 -11.85 9.91
C SER A 35 -17.69 -11.56 8.50
N GLU A 36 -18.39 -10.45 8.29
CA GLU A 36 -18.90 -10.04 6.97
C GLU A 36 -17.76 -9.84 5.96
N LEU A 37 -16.68 -9.16 6.37
CA LEU A 37 -15.52 -8.97 5.50
C LEU A 37 -14.81 -10.29 5.19
N ASP A 38 -14.67 -11.19 6.17
CA ASP A 38 -14.05 -12.50 5.97
C ASP A 38 -14.87 -13.38 5.03
N GLU A 39 -16.21 -13.36 5.14
CA GLU A 39 -17.12 -14.06 4.23
C GLU A 39 -17.00 -13.54 2.80
N LEU A 40 -16.92 -12.22 2.61
CA LEU A 40 -16.71 -11.63 1.29
C LEU A 40 -15.34 -12.04 0.71
N MET A 41 -14.27 -11.96 1.51
CA MET A 41 -12.93 -12.38 1.10
C MET A 41 -12.92 -13.85 0.63
N ARG A 42 -13.61 -14.74 1.35
CA ARG A 42 -13.75 -16.16 1.00
C ARG A 42 -14.54 -16.36 -0.28
N ARG A 43 -15.68 -15.70 -0.41
CA ARG A 43 -16.55 -15.83 -1.58
C ARG A 43 -15.87 -15.31 -2.85
N GLN A 44 -15.12 -14.22 -2.75
CA GLN A 44 -14.58 -13.50 -3.89
C GLN A 44 -13.21 -14.03 -4.34
N PHE A 45 -12.36 -14.43 -3.38
CA PHE A 45 -10.98 -14.83 -3.66
C PHE A 45 -10.65 -16.27 -3.21
N GLY A 46 -11.55 -16.92 -2.44
CA GLY A 46 -11.25 -18.21 -1.82
C GLY A 46 -10.26 -18.10 -0.65
N LEU A 47 -10.01 -16.88 -0.16
CA LEU A 47 -9.04 -16.57 0.91
C LEU A 47 -9.75 -16.07 2.16
N ASN A 48 -9.03 -15.92 3.27
CA ASN A 48 -9.58 -15.34 4.49
C ASN A 48 -8.64 -14.27 5.05
N LEU A 49 -9.18 -13.30 5.78
CA LEU A 49 -8.43 -12.13 6.26
C LEU A 49 -7.33 -12.53 7.24
N SER A 50 -7.58 -13.52 8.09
CA SER A 50 -6.57 -14.04 9.04
C SER A 50 -5.32 -14.56 8.33
N LEU A 51 -5.49 -15.33 7.23
CA LEU A 51 -4.39 -15.80 6.40
C LEU A 51 -3.66 -14.63 5.75
N LEU A 52 -4.38 -13.69 5.14
CA LEU A 52 -3.76 -12.53 4.53
C LEU A 52 -2.97 -11.72 5.55
N ASN A 53 -3.47 -11.52 6.76
CA ASN A 53 -2.80 -10.75 7.80
C ASN A 53 -1.55 -11.43 8.37
N SER A 54 -1.53 -12.78 8.46
CA SER A 54 -0.38 -13.54 8.95
C SER A 54 0.81 -13.66 7.99
N LEU A 55 0.60 -13.49 6.69
CA LEU A 55 1.65 -13.64 5.68
C LEU A 55 2.38 -12.31 5.39
N PRO A 56 3.67 -12.33 5.02
CA PRO A 56 4.33 -11.17 4.42
C PRO A 56 3.57 -10.63 3.20
N ALA A 57 3.64 -9.31 2.97
CA ALA A 57 2.90 -8.68 1.87
C ALA A 57 3.20 -9.31 0.50
N GLU A 58 4.47 -9.59 0.20
CA GLU A 58 4.86 -10.21 -1.08
C GLU A 58 4.26 -11.63 -1.25
N ASP A 59 4.18 -12.41 -0.18
CA ASP A 59 3.59 -13.75 -0.24
C ASP A 59 2.09 -13.68 -0.53
N VAL A 60 1.39 -12.67 0.03
CA VAL A 60 -0.02 -12.41 -0.30
C VAL A 60 -0.17 -12.00 -1.76
N ILE A 61 0.70 -11.13 -2.28
CA ILE A 61 0.67 -10.71 -3.69
C ILE A 61 0.77 -11.93 -4.62
N GLU A 62 1.66 -12.87 -4.32
CA GLU A 62 1.80 -14.12 -5.08
C GLU A 62 0.54 -14.99 -5.09
N MET A 63 -0.30 -14.92 -4.06
CA MET A 63 -1.58 -15.64 -4.04
C MET A 63 -2.58 -15.11 -5.07
N PHE A 64 -2.40 -13.88 -5.55
CA PHE A 64 -3.21 -13.29 -6.63
C PHE A 64 -2.65 -13.60 -8.03
N ARG A 65 -1.65 -14.49 -8.14
CA ARG A 65 -1.12 -14.93 -9.43
C ARG A 65 -2.11 -15.87 -10.12
N PHE A 66 -2.51 -15.50 -11.33
CA PHE A 66 -3.30 -16.34 -12.22
C PHE A 66 -2.65 -16.42 -13.60
N ARG A 67 -2.44 -17.64 -14.09
CA ARG A 67 -1.82 -17.90 -15.41
C ARG A 67 -0.50 -17.14 -15.64
N GLY A 68 0.31 -17.04 -14.58
CA GLY A 68 1.63 -16.42 -14.63
C GLY A 68 1.68 -14.91 -14.40
N VAL A 69 0.53 -14.23 -14.32
CA VAL A 69 0.44 -12.78 -14.05
C VAL A 69 -0.26 -12.50 -12.74
N ILE A 70 0.09 -11.41 -12.05
CA ILE A 70 -0.65 -10.96 -10.87
C ILE A 70 -1.94 -10.28 -11.33
N GLU A 71 -3.07 -10.72 -10.80
CA GLU A 71 -4.37 -10.08 -11.04
C GLU A 71 -4.49 -8.81 -10.19
N VAL A 72 -3.84 -7.73 -10.63
CA VAL A 72 -3.68 -6.48 -9.86
C VAL A 72 -5.02 -5.80 -9.49
N ASP A 73 -6.06 -5.93 -10.32
CA ASP A 73 -7.40 -5.43 -9.98
C ASP A 73 -8.03 -6.22 -8.82
N ASN A 74 -7.70 -7.51 -8.69
CA ASN A 74 -8.16 -8.35 -7.56
C ASN A 74 -7.37 -8.03 -6.30
N LEU A 75 -6.06 -7.80 -6.42
CA LEU A 75 -5.23 -7.34 -5.31
C LEU A 75 -5.71 -5.98 -4.77
N GLN A 76 -6.07 -5.05 -5.65
CA GLN A 76 -6.64 -3.74 -5.26
C GLN A 76 -7.97 -3.88 -4.48
N GLN A 77 -8.79 -4.86 -4.85
CA GLN A 77 -10.03 -5.16 -4.13
C GLN A 77 -9.76 -5.82 -2.77
N ALA A 78 -8.77 -6.71 -2.67
CA ALA A 78 -8.35 -7.26 -1.39
C ALA A 78 -7.77 -6.18 -0.46
N ALA A 79 -7.01 -5.22 -1.01
CA ALA A 79 -6.53 -4.05 -0.28
C ALA A 79 -7.68 -3.27 0.36
N ARG A 80 -8.81 -3.12 -0.37
CA ARG A 80 -10.01 -2.45 0.13
C ARG A 80 -10.65 -3.16 1.32
N LEU A 81 -10.68 -4.50 1.30
CA LEU A 81 -11.23 -5.27 2.41
C LEU A 81 -10.34 -5.20 3.66
N ILE A 82 -9.03 -5.22 3.49
CA ILE A 82 -8.06 -5.05 4.61
C ILE A 82 -8.11 -3.62 5.15
N GLU A 83 -8.28 -2.60 4.30
CA GLU A 83 -8.49 -1.22 4.72
C GLU A 83 -9.76 -1.10 5.59
N GLU A 84 -10.88 -1.70 5.18
CA GLU A 84 -12.10 -1.70 5.98
C GLU A 84 -11.95 -2.48 7.28
N GLU A 85 -11.20 -3.57 7.28
CA GLU A 85 -10.84 -4.31 8.49
C GLU A 85 -10.10 -3.39 9.48
N ALA A 86 -9.12 -2.62 8.99
CA ALA A 86 -8.40 -1.64 9.81
C ALA A 86 -9.35 -0.59 10.42
N TYR A 87 -10.31 -0.08 9.65
CA TYR A 87 -11.28 0.88 10.16
C TYR A 87 -12.26 0.28 11.17
N ILE A 88 -12.48 -1.04 11.19
CA ILE A 88 -13.22 -1.69 12.29
C ILE A 88 -12.38 -1.67 13.56
N TYR A 89 -11.08 -2.00 13.47
CA TYR A 89 -10.17 -1.98 14.62
C TYR A 89 -9.98 -0.57 15.20
N GLN A 90 -9.87 0.46 14.36
CA GLN A 90 -9.87 1.86 14.83
C GLN A 90 -11.15 2.23 15.59
N GLU A 91 -12.30 1.68 15.20
CA GLU A 91 -13.56 1.92 15.92
C GLU A 91 -13.59 1.14 17.24
N LYS A 92 -13.09 -0.09 17.26
CA LYS A 92 -12.91 -0.89 18.49
C LYS A 92 -12.06 -0.14 19.52
N ALA A 93 -10.94 0.44 19.11
CA ALA A 93 -10.05 1.22 19.99
C ALA A 93 -10.73 2.44 20.65
N LYS A 94 -11.79 2.98 20.02
CA LYS A 94 -12.54 4.14 20.54
C LYS A 94 -13.70 3.75 21.47
N VAL A 95 -13.95 2.46 21.68
CA VAL A 95 -15.03 2.02 22.55
C VAL A 95 -14.73 2.40 24.00
N GLU A 96 -15.64 3.14 24.62
CA GLU A 96 -15.52 3.46 26.06
C GLU A 96 -15.66 2.19 26.91
N GLY A 97 -14.81 2.07 27.94
CA GLY A 97 -14.89 1.00 28.94
C GLY A 97 -14.08 -0.25 28.63
N ILE A 98 -13.33 -0.29 27.53
CA ILE A 98 -12.26 -1.28 27.32
C ILE A 98 -11.02 -0.90 28.13
N ASP A 99 -10.20 -1.88 28.47
CA ASP A 99 -8.93 -1.61 29.16
C ASP A 99 -7.87 -1.03 28.20
N ASP A 100 -6.81 -0.45 28.77
CA ASP A 100 -5.77 0.23 28.00
C ASP A 100 -5.00 -0.74 27.07
N GLN A 101 -4.87 -2.01 27.45
CA GLN A 101 -4.17 -3.01 26.62
C GLN A 101 -5.02 -3.39 25.41
N GLU A 102 -6.32 -3.64 25.59
CA GLU A 102 -7.23 -3.93 24.48
C GLU A 102 -7.32 -2.76 23.49
N ARG A 103 -7.27 -1.52 23.99
CA ARG A 103 -7.19 -0.33 23.13
C ARG A 103 -5.90 -0.32 22.31
N MET A 104 -4.75 -0.52 22.94
CA MET A 104 -3.46 -0.55 22.26
C MET A 104 -3.39 -1.66 21.22
N ASP A 105 -3.84 -2.88 21.56
CA ASP A 105 -3.89 -4.02 20.64
C ASP A 105 -4.75 -3.70 19.40
N ALA A 106 -5.89 -3.02 19.60
CA ALA A 106 -6.77 -2.62 18.50
C ALA A 106 -6.16 -1.50 17.62
N GLU A 107 -5.43 -0.55 18.22
CA GLU A 107 -4.70 0.49 17.48
C GLU A 107 -3.58 -0.12 16.62
N ASP A 108 -2.81 -1.05 17.19
CA ASP A 108 -1.75 -1.78 16.49
C ASP A 108 -2.34 -2.65 15.34
N ASP A 109 -3.42 -3.38 15.63
CA ASP A 109 -4.13 -4.19 14.63
C ASP A 109 -4.61 -3.33 13.45
N ALA A 110 -5.10 -2.12 13.72
CA ALA A 110 -5.51 -1.17 12.70
C ALA A 110 -4.31 -0.68 11.88
N LEU A 111 -3.23 -0.25 12.53
CA LEU A 111 -2.06 0.29 11.86
C LEU A 111 -1.40 -0.72 10.92
N ILE A 112 -1.21 -1.96 11.39
CA ILE A 112 -0.61 -3.04 10.59
C ILE A 112 -1.42 -3.28 9.31
N ARG A 113 -2.76 -3.28 9.42
CA ARG A 113 -3.66 -3.46 8.27
C ARG A 113 -3.64 -2.28 7.32
N LEU A 114 -3.55 -1.04 7.82
CA LEU A 114 -3.39 0.15 6.98
C LEU A 114 -2.08 0.13 6.20
N MET A 115 -0.96 -0.20 6.85
CA MET A 115 0.33 -0.31 6.14
C MET A 115 0.30 -1.40 5.07
N LYS A 116 -0.40 -2.51 5.34
CA LYS A 116 -0.54 -3.62 4.40
C LYS A 116 -1.45 -3.29 3.22
N SER A 117 -2.60 -2.66 3.48
CA SER A 117 -3.49 -2.20 2.40
C SER A 117 -2.80 -1.13 1.55
N LEU A 118 -2.04 -0.21 2.16
CA LEU A 118 -1.21 0.76 1.43
C LEU A 118 -0.24 0.06 0.49
N HIS A 119 0.48 -0.96 0.98
CA HIS A 119 1.40 -1.74 0.15
C HIS A 119 0.69 -2.35 -1.07
N PHE A 120 -0.47 -2.98 -0.86
CA PHE A 120 -1.22 -3.61 -1.95
C PHE A 120 -1.78 -2.61 -2.96
N TYR A 121 -2.29 -1.47 -2.50
CA TYR A 121 -2.73 -0.40 -3.38
C TYR A 121 -1.59 0.13 -4.24
N LEU A 122 -0.44 0.45 -3.62
CA LEU A 122 0.72 0.97 -4.33
C LEU A 122 1.26 -0.05 -5.34
N TYR A 123 1.40 -1.32 -4.93
CA TYR A 123 1.81 -2.39 -5.84
C TYR A 123 0.85 -2.50 -7.02
N ALA A 124 -0.46 -2.59 -6.77
CA ALA A 124 -1.47 -2.74 -7.81
C ALA A 124 -1.41 -1.58 -8.82
N LEU A 125 -1.34 -0.34 -8.33
CA LEU A 125 -1.25 0.87 -9.17
C LEU A 125 0.03 0.89 -10.00
N ASN A 126 1.18 0.59 -9.40
CA ASN A 126 2.48 0.52 -10.09
C ASN A 126 2.50 -0.53 -11.21
N HIS A 127 1.65 -1.56 -11.10
CA HIS A 127 1.55 -2.68 -12.05
C HIS A 127 0.30 -2.60 -12.94
N GLY A 128 -0.32 -1.43 -13.06
CA GLY A 128 -1.35 -1.16 -14.06
C GLY A 128 -2.76 -1.55 -13.67
N ALA A 129 -3.06 -1.66 -12.38
CA ALA A 129 -4.46 -1.73 -11.92
C ALA A 129 -5.24 -0.49 -12.34
N ASN A 130 -6.55 -0.65 -12.51
CA ASN A 130 -7.40 0.48 -12.86
C ASN A 130 -7.50 1.48 -11.69
N PRO A 131 -6.97 2.71 -11.79
CA PRO A 131 -6.98 3.66 -10.68
C PRO A 131 -8.39 4.12 -10.32
N LYS A 132 -9.33 4.08 -11.27
CA LYS A 132 -10.73 4.48 -11.03
C LYS A 132 -11.52 3.41 -10.29
N LEU A 133 -11.06 2.17 -10.28
CA LEU A 133 -11.70 1.10 -9.51
C LEU A 133 -11.53 1.44 -8.02
N LEU A 134 -12.64 1.64 -7.31
CA LEU A 134 -12.66 1.99 -5.87
C LEU A 134 -11.98 3.32 -5.50
N ASP A 135 -11.67 4.16 -6.49
CA ASP A 135 -10.95 5.43 -6.32
C ASP A 135 -9.61 5.25 -5.58
N ALA A 136 -8.80 4.28 -6.05
CA ALA A 136 -7.60 3.83 -5.37
C ALA A 136 -6.58 4.96 -5.04
N PRO A 137 -6.34 5.97 -5.91
CA PRO A 137 -5.46 7.09 -5.55
C PRO A 137 -5.92 7.87 -4.31
N GLU A 138 -7.23 8.10 -4.13
CA GLU A 138 -7.75 8.80 -2.96
C GLU A 138 -7.66 7.92 -1.71
N ARG A 139 -7.83 6.60 -1.85
CA ARG A 139 -7.59 5.63 -0.78
C ARG A 139 -6.13 5.64 -0.32
N VAL A 140 -5.18 5.59 -1.25
CA VAL A 140 -3.74 5.70 -0.96
C VAL A 140 -3.45 6.97 -0.18
N LYS A 141 -3.99 8.11 -0.62
CA LYS A 141 -3.84 9.39 0.08
C LYS A 141 -4.42 9.35 1.50
N GLY A 142 -5.63 8.84 1.66
CA GLY A 142 -6.27 8.69 2.98
C GLY A 142 -5.43 7.83 3.92
N ILE A 143 -4.96 6.67 3.45
CA ILE A 143 -4.14 5.77 4.26
C ILE A 143 -2.79 6.41 4.62
N MET A 144 -2.14 7.11 3.69
CA MET A 144 -0.89 7.83 3.97
C MET A 144 -1.04 8.85 5.10
N GLU A 145 -2.19 9.54 5.21
CA GLU A 145 -2.44 10.45 6.34
C GLU A 145 -2.52 9.72 7.68
N HIS A 146 -3.03 8.50 7.70
CA HIS A 146 -3.09 7.67 8.91
C HIS A 146 -1.75 7.03 9.27
N THR A 147 -0.86 6.81 8.29
CA THR A 147 0.43 6.15 8.51
C THR A 147 1.62 7.12 8.57
N LYS A 148 1.41 8.43 8.43
CA LYS A 148 2.50 9.43 8.27
C LYS A 148 3.46 9.53 9.44
N ASP A 149 2.99 9.24 10.66
CA ASP A 149 3.78 9.34 11.89
C ASP A 149 4.53 8.04 12.21
N TYR A 150 4.45 7.05 11.31
CA TYR A 150 5.05 5.73 11.48
C TYR A 150 6.02 5.44 10.34
N GLU A 151 7.06 4.67 10.65
CA GLU A 151 7.98 4.16 9.65
C GLU A 151 7.31 3.08 8.81
N LEU A 152 7.32 3.26 7.50
CA LEU A 152 6.80 2.27 6.57
C LEU A 152 7.82 1.16 6.37
N PRO A 153 7.39 -0.11 6.20
CA PRO A 153 8.29 -1.19 5.81
C PRO A 153 9.03 -0.86 4.51
N ALA A 154 10.31 -1.25 4.41
CA ALA A 154 11.17 -0.96 3.25
C ALA A 154 10.53 -1.28 1.89
N ARG A 155 9.85 -2.44 1.81
CA ARG A 155 9.13 -2.87 0.61
C ARG A 155 7.97 -1.94 0.26
N THR A 156 7.28 -1.38 1.27
CA THR A 156 6.21 -0.40 1.07
C THR A 156 6.78 0.96 0.65
N GLU A 157 7.88 1.42 1.25
CA GLU A 157 8.58 2.63 0.80
C GLU A 157 9.02 2.50 -0.67
N LYS A 158 9.51 1.33 -1.09
CA LYS A 158 9.85 1.07 -2.50
C LYS A 158 8.64 1.27 -3.40
N GLN A 159 7.50 0.67 -3.05
CA GLN A 159 6.27 0.85 -3.84
C GLN A 159 5.81 2.31 -3.85
N LEU A 160 5.99 3.04 -2.74
CA LEU A 160 5.64 4.45 -2.63
C LEU A 160 6.54 5.32 -3.51
N ALA A 161 7.84 5.04 -3.54
CA ALA A 161 8.80 5.75 -4.38
C ALA A 161 8.47 5.58 -5.86
N LEU A 162 8.22 4.35 -6.31
CA LEU A 162 7.80 4.04 -7.68
C LEU A 162 6.48 4.74 -8.04
N TYR A 163 5.51 4.73 -7.12
CA TYR A 163 4.23 5.38 -7.35
C TYR A 163 4.38 6.89 -7.51
N ARG A 164 5.18 7.54 -6.65
CA ARG A 164 5.45 8.99 -6.73
C ARG A 164 6.21 9.37 -7.99
N GLU A 165 7.17 8.54 -8.41
CA GLU A 165 7.87 8.71 -9.68
C GLU A 165 6.90 8.68 -10.87
N GLN A 166 5.97 7.71 -10.91
CA GLN A 166 4.94 7.62 -11.96
C GLN A 166 4.01 8.84 -11.98
N GLN A 167 3.79 9.50 -10.84
CA GLN A 167 3.03 10.75 -10.75
C GLN A 167 3.87 12.00 -11.11
N GLY A 168 5.14 11.83 -11.46
CA GLY A 168 6.07 12.92 -11.76
C GLY A 168 6.50 13.72 -10.52
N ARG A 169 6.37 13.14 -9.31
CA ARG A 169 6.71 13.78 -8.03
C ARG A 169 8.06 13.28 -7.56
N TYR A 170 9.12 13.72 -8.24
CA TYR A 170 10.47 13.19 -8.11
C TYR A 170 11.09 13.51 -6.75
N ASP A 171 10.87 14.72 -6.24
CA ASP A 171 11.26 15.12 -4.88
C ASP A 171 10.75 14.14 -3.81
N GLN A 172 9.49 13.72 -3.94
CA GLN A 172 8.87 12.82 -2.98
C GLN A 172 9.25 11.36 -3.19
N ALA A 173 9.53 10.97 -4.43
CA ALA A 173 10.07 9.66 -4.73
C ALA A 173 11.46 9.50 -4.12
N GLU A 174 12.31 10.52 -4.28
CA GLU A 174 13.64 10.57 -3.67
C GLU A 174 13.58 10.48 -2.14
N ASN A 175 12.68 11.23 -1.49
CA ASN A 175 12.49 11.13 -0.04
C ASN A 175 12.20 9.69 0.44
N SER A 176 11.44 8.91 -0.33
CA SER A 176 11.18 7.51 -0.02
C SER A 176 12.42 6.64 -0.24
N TRP A 177 13.15 6.83 -1.34
CA TRP A 177 14.41 6.13 -1.59
C TRP A 177 15.46 6.41 -0.51
N TYR A 178 15.56 7.67 -0.06
CA TYR A 178 16.47 8.06 1.00
C TYR A 178 16.14 7.36 2.33
N ARG A 179 14.86 7.30 2.73
CA ARG A 179 14.43 6.55 3.92
C ARG A 179 14.82 5.07 3.83
N ILE A 180 14.71 4.45 2.65
CA ILE A 180 15.12 3.04 2.45
C ILE A 180 16.63 2.87 2.63
N LEU A 181 17.45 3.78 2.09
CA LEU A 181 18.91 3.71 2.22
C LEU A 181 19.38 3.88 3.66
N GLN A 182 18.63 4.61 4.49
CA GLN A 182 18.92 4.80 5.91
C GLN A 182 18.65 3.56 6.78
N LEU A 183 17.90 2.57 6.29
CA LEU A 183 17.60 1.33 7.04
C LEU A 183 18.85 0.47 7.33
N GLY A 184 20.00 0.80 6.75
CA GLY A 184 21.30 0.25 7.11
C GLY A 184 21.55 -1.20 6.68
N ALA A 185 22.73 -1.73 7.04
CA ALA A 185 23.20 -3.06 6.67
C ALA A 185 22.44 -4.22 7.36
N GLU A 186 21.52 -3.93 8.27
CA GLU A 186 20.72 -4.93 8.99
C GLU A 186 19.58 -5.49 8.13
N HIS A 187 19.26 -4.83 7.02
CA HIS A 187 18.30 -5.36 6.05
C HIS A 187 18.99 -6.29 5.03
N PRO A 188 18.47 -7.52 4.83
CA PRO A 188 19.07 -8.48 3.91
C PRO A 188 18.88 -8.12 2.43
N VAL A 189 18.05 -7.13 2.13
CA VAL A 189 17.75 -6.66 0.77
C VAL A 189 18.39 -5.29 0.57
N SER A 190 19.34 -5.22 -0.36
CA SER A 190 19.85 -3.94 -0.85
C SER A 190 18.89 -3.36 -1.88
N TYR A 191 18.57 -2.08 -1.73
CA TYR A 191 17.76 -1.33 -2.69
C TYR A 191 18.59 -0.37 -3.54
N ARG A 192 19.92 -0.43 -3.42
CA ARG A 192 20.84 0.48 -4.09
C ARG A 192 20.64 0.51 -5.60
N ASP A 193 20.53 -0.66 -6.23
CA ASP A 193 20.30 -0.79 -7.67
C ASP A 193 18.97 -0.15 -8.10
N ASP A 194 17.93 -0.24 -7.25
CA ASP A 194 16.64 0.41 -7.50
C ASP A 194 16.78 1.95 -7.45
N VAL A 195 17.53 2.48 -6.48
CA VAL A 195 17.78 3.93 -6.35
C VAL A 195 18.65 4.45 -7.50
N GLN A 196 19.69 3.70 -7.88
CA GLN A 196 20.50 4.05 -9.04
C GLN A 196 19.64 4.10 -10.30
N ALA A 197 18.82 3.06 -10.54
CA ALA A 197 17.93 3.02 -11.68
C ALA A 197 16.92 4.20 -11.68
N PHE A 198 16.46 4.65 -10.51
CA PHE A 198 15.63 5.85 -10.38
C PHE A 198 16.36 7.10 -10.91
N TYR A 199 17.56 7.40 -10.43
CA TYR A 199 18.29 8.58 -10.90
C TYR A 199 18.74 8.48 -12.37
N GLU A 200 19.09 7.28 -12.84
CA GLU A 200 19.40 7.06 -14.26
C GLU A 200 18.20 7.40 -15.17
N ARG A 201 16.98 7.03 -14.76
CA ARG A 201 15.75 7.43 -15.49
C ARG A 201 15.55 8.94 -15.46
N LEU A 202 15.77 9.60 -14.32
CA LEU A 202 15.64 11.06 -14.20
C LEU A 202 16.68 11.82 -15.01
N SER A 203 17.88 11.25 -15.17
CA SER A 203 18.96 11.85 -15.95
C SER A 203 18.59 12.01 -17.44
N LEU A 204 17.67 11.18 -17.95
CA LEU A 204 17.16 11.24 -19.32
C LEU A 204 16.09 12.32 -19.53
N LEU A 205 15.55 12.90 -18.46
CA LEU A 205 14.52 13.95 -18.55
C LEU A 205 15.14 15.31 -18.92
N THR A 206 14.30 16.27 -19.29
CA THR A 206 14.73 17.66 -19.45
C THR A 206 14.72 18.41 -18.11
N ASP A 207 15.48 19.50 -18.01
CA ASP A 207 15.49 20.35 -16.80
C ASP A 207 14.12 20.89 -16.44
N GLU A 208 13.27 21.15 -17.43
CA GLU A 208 11.90 21.60 -17.20
C GLU A 208 11.05 20.50 -16.55
N GLN A 209 11.13 19.26 -17.05
CA GLN A 209 10.43 18.12 -16.44
C GLN A 209 10.91 17.86 -15.00
N LEU A 210 12.21 17.97 -14.78
CA LEU A 210 12.83 17.83 -13.45
C LEU A 210 12.34 18.90 -12.47
N LYS A 211 12.34 20.17 -12.88
CA LYS A 211 11.82 21.29 -12.08
C LYS A 211 10.33 21.12 -11.77
N GLN A 212 9.52 20.67 -12.74
CA GLN A 212 8.10 20.40 -12.53
C GLN A 212 7.88 19.29 -11.49
N GLY A 213 8.75 18.28 -11.46
CA GLY A 213 8.72 17.22 -10.45
C GLY A 213 9.46 17.54 -9.15
N GLY A 214 9.89 18.79 -8.97
CA GLY A 214 10.50 19.28 -7.73
C GLY A 214 11.95 18.85 -7.50
N LEU A 215 12.62 18.22 -8.47
CA LEU A 215 13.98 17.70 -8.32
C LEU A 215 14.89 18.21 -9.45
N PRO A 216 15.55 19.37 -9.31
CA PRO A 216 16.47 19.92 -10.31
C PRO A 216 17.61 18.98 -10.69
N ARG A 217 18.22 19.21 -11.86
CA ARG A 217 19.31 18.39 -12.40
C ARG A 217 20.50 18.25 -11.46
N GLU A 218 20.85 19.33 -10.77
CA GLU A 218 21.95 19.36 -9.82
C GLU A 218 21.74 18.34 -8.69
N GLU A 219 20.51 18.20 -8.16
CA GLU A 219 20.18 17.22 -7.12
C GLU A 219 20.20 15.78 -7.67
N VAL A 220 19.75 15.56 -8.91
CA VAL A 220 19.85 14.25 -9.59
C VAL A 220 21.32 13.81 -9.75
N GLU A 221 22.18 14.73 -10.18
CA GLU A 221 23.62 14.47 -10.36
C GLU A 221 24.32 14.27 -9.01
N GLU A 222 23.94 15.04 -7.98
CA GLU A 222 24.46 14.89 -6.62
C GLU A 222 24.08 13.54 -6.02
N GLY A 223 22.82 13.11 -6.16
CA GLY A 223 22.34 11.80 -5.69
C GLY A 223 23.09 10.63 -6.33
N LEU A 224 23.33 10.66 -7.65
CA LEU A 224 24.16 9.67 -8.34
C LEU A 224 25.61 9.66 -7.85
N ALA A 225 26.19 10.84 -7.63
CA ALA A 225 27.56 10.97 -7.14
C ALA A 225 27.69 10.50 -5.68
N GLU A 226 26.69 10.73 -4.84
CA GLU A 226 26.65 10.20 -3.47
C GLU A 226 26.57 8.68 -3.47
N LEU A 227 25.67 8.09 -4.26
CA LEU A 227 25.61 6.63 -4.45
C LEU A 227 26.97 6.09 -4.90
N SER A 228 27.60 6.66 -5.92
CA SER A 228 28.92 6.17 -6.38
C SER A 228 30.01 6.27 -5.31
N ARG A 229 30.00 7.33 -4.48
CA ARG A 229 31.00 7.52 -3.40
C ARG A 229 30.84 6.51 -2.28
N GLN A 230 29.61 6.15 -1.91
CA GLN A 230 29.37 5.12 -0.91
C GLN A 230 29.83 3.73 -1.40
N GLU A 231 29.93 3.53 -2.71
CA GLU A 231 30.31 2.26 -3.37
C GLU A 231 31.81 1.99 -3.24
N LEU A 232 32.61 3.06 -3.33
CA LEU A 232 34.06 3.01 -3.18
C LEU A 232 34.51 2.83 -1.73
N ASN A 233 33.62 3.09 -0.76
CA ASN A 233 33.90 3.04 0.68
C ASN A 233 33.32 1.80 1.38
N SER A 234 32.61 0.94 0.64
CA SER A 234 32.02 -0.33 1.13
C SER A 234 32.92 -1.51 0.76
#